data_AF-A0AAW3YY68-F1
#
_entry.id   AF-A0AAW3YY68-F1
#
_cell.length_a   1.000
_cell.length_b   1.000
_cell.length_c   1.000
_cell.angle_alpha   90.00
_cell.angle_beta   90.00
_cell.angle_gamma   90.00
#
_symmetry.space_group_name_H-M   'P 1'
#
loop_
_entity.id
_entity.type
_entity.pdbx_description
1 polymer ?
#
loop_
_entity_poly.entity_id
_entity_poly.type
_entity_poly.pdbx_seq_one_letter_code
_entity_poly.pdbx_strand_id
1 'polypeptide(L)'
;MSVTRIRVKERDAIIQSLKSGVTPRIGIQHIQVGRVNEITALHQDIERIADGGASFRLIIGEYGSGKTFFLSVVRSIALEKKLVSVSADLSPDRRIHSSGGQARNLYSELMKNMSTRNKPDGNALLSVVERFVTEARKEADTDGSQVSSVIHKRLAALSDMVGGYDFAKVIDAFWRGHEQDNETLKSNAIRWLRGEYTTKTDARNDLDVRTIISDASFYDSLKLMSLFVRQAGYAGLLVSYMNASR
;
A
#
# COMPACT_ATOMS: atom_id res chain seq x y z
N MET A 1 6.30 -23.51 -29.71
CA MET A 1 6.73 -22.47 -28.74
C MET A 1 6.73 -21.13 -29.47
N SER A 2 5.72 -20.29 -29.26
CA SER A 2 5.72 -18.94 -29.82
C SER A 2 6.77 -18.11 -29.08
N VAL A 3 7.80 -17.64 -29.79
CA VAL A 3 8.82 -16.75 -29.24
C VAL A 3 8.16 -15.42 -28.92
N THR A 4 7.83 -15.19 -27.64
CA THR A 4 7.24 -13.92 -27.19
C THR A 4 8.30 -12.82 -27.40
N ARG A 5 8.06 -11.93 -28.35
CA ARG A 5 8.97 -10.82 -28.67
C ARG A 5 8.99 -9.84 -27.49
N ILE A 6 10.10 -9.82 -26.75
CA ILE A 6 10.35 -8.85 -25.67
C ILE A 6 10.52 -7.47 -26.31
N ARG A 7 9.85 -6.44 -25.76
CA ARG A 7 9.97 -5.07 -26.27
C ARG A 7 11.40 -4.58 -26.08
N VAL A 8 11.94 -3.83 -27.05
CA VAL A 8 13.34 -3.34 -27.04
C VAL A 8 13.69 -2.60 -25.74
N LYS A 9 12.81 -1.70 -25.28
CA LYS A 9 12.97 -0.95 -24.03
C LYS A 9 13.05 -1.85 -22.79
N GLU A 10 12.26 -2.92 -22.76
CA GLU A 10 12.23 -3.88 -21.67
C GLU A 10 13.50 -4.75 -21.66
N ARG A 11 13.94 -5.20 -22.83
CA ARG A 11 15.21 -5.92 -23.00
C ARG A 11 16.41 -5.10 -22.52
N ASP A 12 16.48 -3.82 -22.89
CA ASP A 12 17.63 -2.98 -22.54
C ASP A 12 17.69 -2.70 -21.03
N ALA A 13 16.53 -2.48 -20.40
CA ALA A 13 16.41 -2.35 -18.94
C ALA A 13 16.80 -3.63 -18.18
N ILE A 14 16.43 -4.81 -18.70
CA ILE A 14 16.86 -6.11 -18.18
C ILE A 14 18.40 -6.20 -18.20
N ILE A 15 19.02 -5.98 -19.37
CA ILE A 15 20.46 -6.15 -19.55
C ILE A 15 21.24 -5.19 -18.65
N GLN A 16 20.81 -3.93 -18.53
CA GLN A 16 21.49 -2.93 -17.71
C GLN A 16 21.44 -3.28 -16.21
N SER A 17 20.29 -3.76 -15.74
CA SER A 17 20.12 -4.18 -14.35
C SER A 17 20.98 -5.41 -14.03
N LEU A 18 21.01 -6.41 -14.91
CA LEU A 18 21.89 -7.59 -14.76
C LEU A 18 23.38 -7.21 -14.76
N LYS A 19 23.81 -6.30 -15.66
CA LYS A 19 25.20 -5.81 -15.71
C LYS A 19 25.65 -5.11 -14.43
N SER A 20 24.71 -4.51 -13.69
CA SER A 20 24.97 -3.79 -12.44
C SER A 20 24.76 -4.65 -11.20
N GLY A 21 24.48 -5.95 -11.36
CA GLY A 21 24.28 -6.87 -10.25
C GLY A 21 22.98 -6.63 -9.47
N VAL A 22 22.03 -5.87 -10.04
CA VAL A 22 20.74 -5.56 -9.40
C VAL A 22 19.59 -6.28 -10.07
N THR A 23 18.54 -6.56 -9.31
CA THR A 23 17.31 -7.18 -9.85
C THR A 23 16.61 -6.21 -10.82
N PRO A 24 16.32 -6.64 -12.07
CA PRO A 24 15.62 -5.80 -13.03
C PRO A 24 14.22 -5.44 -12.57
N ARG A 25 13.88 -4.15 -12.61
CA ARG A 25 12.54 -3.64 -12.25
C ARG A 25 11.49 -3.88 -13.34
N ILE A 26 11.94 -4.06 -14.59
CA ILE A 26 11.10 -4.27 -15.77
C ILE A 26 11.57 -5.58 -16.42
N GLY A 27 10.64 -6.41 -16.88
CA GLY A 27 11.00 -7.65 -17.58
C GLY A 27 11.49 -8.78 -16.69
N ILE A 28 11.27 -8.68 -15.39
CA ILE A 28 11.69 -9.67 -14.39
C ILE A 28 11.14 -11.07 -14.70
N GLN A 29 9.94 -11.14 -15.30
CA GLN A 29 9.26 -12.36 -15.71
C GLN A 29 10.01 -13.14 -16.81
N HIS A 30 10.92 -12.51 -17.55
CA HIS A 30 11.69 -13.15 -18.64
C HIS A 30 12.96 -13.84 -18.17
N ILE A 31 13.43 -13.55 -16.95
CA ILE A 31 14.71 -14.04 -16.42
C ILE A 31 14.49 -15.14 -15.38
N GLN A 32 13.24 -15.41 -15.04
CA GLN A 32 12.90 -16.35 -13.99
C GLN A 32 13.21 -17.78 -14.40
N VAL A 33 14.28 -18.34 -13.83
CA VAL A 33 14.65 -19.76 -13.97
C VAL A 33 14.35 -20.48 -12.66
N GLY A 34 13.46 -21.48 -12.70
CA GLY A 34 12.99 -22.19 -11.50
C GLY A 34 11.93 -21.42 -10.69
N ARG A 35 11.40 -22.08 -9.65
CA ARG A 35 10.34 -21.58 -8.74
C ARG A 35 8.92 -21.46 -9.30
N VAL A 36 8.62 -22.21 -10.36
CA VAL A 36 7.30 -22.20 -11.01
C VAL A 36 6.19 -22.45 -9.99
N ASN A 37 6.36 -23.48 -9.14
CA ASN A 37 5.37 -23.86 -8.13
C ASN A 37 5.12 -22.74 -7.11
N GLU A 38 6.18 -22.09 -6.63
CA GLU A 38 6.10 -21.02 -5.63
C GLU A 38 5.43 -19.76 -6.21
N ILE A 39 5.72 -19.42 -7.47
CA ILE A 39 5.06 -18.31 -8.16
C ILE A 39 3.59 -18.64 -8.39
N THR A 40 3.27 -19.85 -8.87
CA THR A 40 1.89 -20.27 -9.10
C THR A 40 1.09 -20.21 -7.80
N ALA A 41 1.67 -20.67 -6.69
CA ALA A 41 1.02 -20.59 -5.38
C ALA A 41 0.78 -19.14 -4.92
N LEU A 42 1.73 -18.23 -5.14
CA LEU A 42 1.54 -16.81 -4.84
C LEU A 42 0.58 -16.10 -5.79
N HIS A 43 0.51 -16.53 -7.06
CA HIS A 43 -0.47 -16.04 -8.01
C HIS A 43 -1.89 -16.36 -7.53
N GLN A 44 -2.14 -17.61 -7.12
CA GLN A 44 -3.42 -18.04 -6.55
C GLN A 44 -3.79 -17.23 -5.30
N ASP A 45 -2.80 -16.91 -4.46
CA ASP A 45 -3.04 -16.05 -3.29
C ASP A 45 -3.39 -14.61 -3.66
N ILE A 46 -2.73 -14.05 -4.68
CA ILE A 46 -3.06 -12.71 -5.21
C ILE A 46 -4.47 -12.70 -5.77
N GLU A 47 -4.90 -13.76 -6.48
CA GLU A 47 -6.27 -13.90 -6.96
C GLU A 47 -7.26 -13.99 -5.80
N ARG A 48 -6.97 -14.80 -4.78
CA ARG A 48 -7.79 -14.87 -3.55
C ARG A 48 -7.94 -13.49 -2.89
N ILE A 49 -6.86 -12.70 -2.83
CA ILE A 49 -6.90 -11.34 -2.28
C ILE A 49 -7.76 -10.42 -3.16
N ALA A 50 -7.64 -10.51 -4.48
CA ALA A 50 -8.47 -9.74 -5.41
C ALA A 50 -9.97 -10.03 -5.19
N ASP A 51 -10.32 -11.29 -4.96
CA ASP A 51 -11.70 -11.74 -4.72
C ASP A 51 -12.25 -11.38 -3.33
N GLY A 52 -11.45 -10.73 -2.47
CA GLY A 52 -11.88 -10.28 -1.13
C GLY A 52 -11.48 -11.20 0.01
N GLY A 53 -10.70 -12.24 -0.27
CA GLY A 53 -10.10 -13.09 0.74
C GLY A 53 -8.83 -12.49 1.34
N ALA A 54 -8.23 -13.24 2.27
CA ALA A 54 -6.93 -12.94 2.85
C ALA A 54 -5.98 -14.13 2.65
N SER A 55 -4.69 -13.85 2.58
CA SER A 55 -3.64 -14.88 2.60
C SER A 55 -2.43 -14.39 3.39
N PHE A 56 -1.70 -15.33 3.98
CA PHE A 56 -0.44 -15.09 4.67
C PHE A 56 0.57 -16.15 4.27
N ARG A 57 1.79 -15.71 3.91
CA ARG A 57 2.89 -16.61 3.56
C ARG A 57 4.19 -16.21 4.24
N LEU A 58 4.96 -17.23 4.62
CA LEU A 58 6.34 -17.10 5.06
C LEU A 58 7.25 -17.70 3.99
N ILE A 59 8.20 -16.90 3.51
CA ILE A 59 9.19 -17.33 2.51
C ILE A 59 10.51 -17.51 3.23
N ILE A 60 10.93 -18.77 3.38
CA ILE A 60 12.13 -19.16 4.11
C ILE A 60 13.17 -19.67 3.10
N GLY A 61 14.43 -19.30 3.31
CA GLY A 61 15.54 -19.78 2.51
C GLY A 61 16.86 -19.18 2.98
N GLU A 62 17.98 -19.71 2.49
CA GLU A 62 19.33 -19.26 2.87
C GLU A 62 19.63 -17.82 2.42
N TYR A 63 20.62 -17.17 3.01
CA TYR A 63 21.10 -15.88 2.52
C TYR A 63 21.56 -16.00 1.06
N GLY A 64 21.31 -14.98 0.24
CA GLY A 64 21.66 -15.03 -1.19
C GLY A 64 20.76 -15.90 -2.07
N SER A 65 19.79 -16.65 -1.51
CA SER A 65 18.84 -17.47 -2.29
C SER A 65 17.86 -16.65 -3.16
N GLY A 66 18.04 -15.33 -3.33
CA GLY A 66 17.16 -14.53 -4.20
C GLY A 66 15.74 -14.32 -3.67
N LYS A 67 15.53 -14.33 -2.34
CA LYS A 67 14.23 -13.97 -1.73
C LYS A 67 13.79 -12.55 -2.11
N THR A 68 14.73 -11.60 -2.12
CA THR A 68 14.51 -10.21 -2.58
C THR A 68 14.02 -10.15 -4.02
N PHE A 69 14.69 -10.90 -4.90
CA PHE A 69 14.29 -11.02 -6.29
C PHE A 69 12.87 -11.60 -6.40
N PHE A 70 12.62 -12.69 -5.68
CA PHE A 70 11.32 -13.37 -5.69
C PHE A 70 10.17 -12.48 -5.19
N LEU A 71 10.34 -11.76 -4.08
CA LEU A 71 9.34 -10.80 -3.59
C LEU A 71 9.12 -9.64 -4.57
N SER A 72 10.16 -9.25 -5.31
CA SER A 72 10.04 -8.22 -6.36
C SER A 72 9.20 -8.71 -7.54
N VAL A 73 9.35 -9.97 -7.94
CA VAL A 73 8.48 -10.62 -8.96
C VAL A 73 7.02 -10.63 -8.48
N VAL A 74 6.79 -11.07 -7.25
CA VAL A 74 5.44 -11.17 -6.66
C VAL A 74 4.78 -9.80 -6.57
N ARG A 75 5.54 -8.78 -6.15
CA ARG A 75 5.09 -7.38 -6.18
C ARG A 75 4.69 -6.95 -7.60
N SER A 76 5.49 -7.25 -8.62
CA SER A 76 5.17 -6.90 -10.01
C SER A 76 3.85 -7.55 -10.47
N ILE A 77 3.65 -8.84 -10.16
CA ILE A 77 2.41 -9.56 -10.48
C ILE A 77 1.21 -8.93 -9.76
N ALA A 78 1.35 -8.58 -8.48
CA ALA A 78 0.29 -7.94 -7.70
C ALA A 78 -0.12 -6.58 -8.28
N LEU A 79 0.84 -5.76 -8.70
CA LEU A 79 0.58 -4.47 -9.34
C LEU A 79 -0.17 -4.64 -10.68
N GLU A 80 0.21 -5.64 -11.50
CA GLU A 80 -0.50 -5.95 -12.74
C GLU A 80 -1.95 -6.41 -12.50
N LYS A 81 -2.19 -7.14 -11.40
CA LYS A 81 -3.54 -7.52 -10.93
C LYS A 81 -4.30 -6.39 -10.21
N LYS A 82 -3.82 -5.14 -10.30
CA LYS A 82 -4.42 -3.93 -9.70
C LYS A 82 -4.47 -3.94 -8.16
N LEU A 83 -3.61 -4.71 -7.50
CA LEU A 83 -3.41 -4.58 -6.05
C LEU A 83 -2.49 -3.38 -5.76
N VAL A 84 -2.62 -2.83 -4.55
CA VAL A 84 -1.64 -1.94 -3.94
C VAL A 84 -0.60 -2.79 -3.24
N SER A 85 0.68 -2.46 -3.37
CA SER A 85 1.76 -3.15 -2.66
C SER A 85 2.48 -2.20 -1.72
N VAL A 86 2.72 -2.65 -0.48
CA VAL A 86 3.58 -1.98 0.50
C VAL A 86 4.70 -2.93 0.90
N SER A 87 5.91 -2.40 1.06
CA SER A 87 7.07 -3.21 1.45
C SER A 87 7.98 -2.47 2.43
N ALA A 88 8.50 -3.18 3.42
CA ALA A 88 9.47 -2.63 4.36
C ALA A 88 10.45 -3.68 4.88
N ASP A 89 11.66 -3.24 5.19
CA ASP A 89 12.66 -4.06 5.85
C ASP A 89 12.43 -4.05 7.36
N LEU A 90 12.33 -5.25 7.95
CA LEU A 90 12.34 -5.47 9.38
C LEU A 90 13.76 -5.24 9.93
N SER A 91 13.86 -4.44 10.98
CA SER A 91 15.10 -4.11 11.68
C SER A 91 14.82 -3.94 13.19
N PRO A 92 15.84 -3.83 14.05
CA PRO A 92 15.62 -3.59 15.48
C PRO A 92 14.73 -2.37 15.79
N ASP A 93 14.78 -1.34 14.94
CA ASP A 93 13.99 -0.12 15.05
C ASP A 93 12.65 -0.17 14.27
N ARG A 94 12.39 -1.26 13.53
CA ARG A 94 11.19 -1.51 12.71
C ARG A 94 10.74 -2.96 12.86
N ARG A 95 9.90 -3.22 13.86
CA ARG A 95 9.41 -4.57 14.21
C ARG A 95 7.92 -4.53 14.51
N ILE A 96 7.25 -5.67 14.27
CA ILE A 96 5.78 -5.80 14.28
C ILE A 96 5.19 -5.72 15.70
N HIS A 97 5.98 -6.05 16.73
CA HIS A 97 5.58 -5.92 18.12
C HIS A 97 6.59 -5.07 18.88
N SER A 98 6.13 -3.92 19.38
CA SER A 98 6.92 -3.03 20.19
C SER A 98 6.06 -2.10 21.04
N SER A 99 6.69 -1.41 21.99
CA SER A 99 6.05 -0.38 22.82
C SER A 99 6.75 0.99 22.71
N GLY A 100 7.83 1.10 21.92
CA GLY A 100 8.69 2.28 21.84
C GLY A 100 8.56 3.08 20.54
N GLY A 101 7.51 2.86 19.75
CA GLY A 101 7.27 3.54 18.47
C GLY A 101 7.82 2.79 17.24
N GLN A 102 8.41 1.60 17.41
CA GLN A 102 9.04 0.86 16.30
C GLN A 102 8.01 0.31 15.31
N ALA A 103 6.86 -0.15 15.79
CA ALA A 103 5.77 -0.61 14.93
C ALA A 103 5.13 0.54 14.17
N ARG A 104 4.98 1.72 14.79
CA ARG A 104 4.58 2.95 14.07
C ARG A 104 5.60 3.32 12.98
N ASN A 105 6.89 3.27 13.29
CA ASN A 105 7.93 3.56 12.29
C ASN A 105 7.89 2.56 11.12
N LEU A 106 7.64 1.28 11.39
CA LEU A 106 7.43 0.26 10.36
C LEU A 106 6.20 0.59 9.51
N TYR A 107 5.09 1.00 10.12
CA TYR A 107 3.89 1.42 9.39
C TYR A 107 4.17 2.62 8.48
N SER A 108 4.86 3.63 8.99
CA SER A 108 5.21 4.82 8.21
C SER A 108 6.09 4.47 7.00
N GLU A 109 7.06 3.58 7.19
CA GLU A 109 7.90 3.09 6.10
C GLU A 109 7.09 2.29 5.07
N LEU A 110 6.13 1.45 5.51
CA LEU A 110 5.22 0.75 4.60
C LEU A 110 4.40 1.73 3.75
N MET A 111 3.82 2.77 4.38
CA MET A 111 3.01 3.77 3.68
C MET A 111 3.84 4.62 2.71
N LYS A 112 5.08 4.94 3.08
CA LYS A 112 6.03 5.63 2.20
C LYS A 112 6.39 4.78 0.97
N ASN A 113 6.56 3.47 1.16
CA ASN A 113 6.87 2.53 0.08
C ASN A 113 5.62 2.01 -0.67
N MET A 114 4.44 2.55 -0.36
CA MET A 114 3.21 2.20 -1.05
C MET A 114 3.34 2.45 -2.55
N SER A 115 3.02 1.43 -3.33
CA SER A 115 3.18 1.40 -4.78
C SER A 115 1.91 0.91 -5.45
N THR A 116 1.61 1.48 -6.60
CA THR A 116 0.51 1.08 -7.49
C THR A 116 1.07 0.82 -8.89
N ARG A 117 0.28 0.24 -9.79
CA ARG A 117 0.71 0.02 -11.17
C ARG A 117 1.18 1.30 -11.87
N ASN A 118 0.51 2.42 -11.60
CA ASN A 118 0.81 3.71 -12.20
C ASN A 118 1.94 4.46 -11.49
N LYS A 119 2.31 4.02 -10.28
CA LYS A 119 3.39 4.62 -9.47
C LYS A 119 4.18 3.50 -8.77
N PRO A 120 5.01 2.75 -9.51
CA PRO A 120 5.69 1.57 -8.98
C PRO A 120 6.86 1.93 -8.06
N ASP A 121 7.37 3.16 -8.07
CA ASP A 121 8.55 3.60 -7.32
C ASP A 121 8.27 4.03 -5.86
N GLY A 122 7.02 3.89 -5.39
CA GLY A 122 6.62 4.27 -4.03
C GLY A 122 5.85 5.59 -3.94
N ASN A 123 5.54 6.03 -2.72
CA ASN A 123 4.78 7.25 -2.41
C ASN A 123 3.43 7.35 -3.13
N ALA A 124 2.74 6.22 -3.32
CA ALA A 124 1.45 6.18 -4.01
C ALA A 124 0.24 6.48 -3.11
N LEU A 125 0.44 6.62 -1.79
CA LEU A 125 -0.66 6.88 -0.84
C LEU A 125 -1.51 8.09 -1.23
N LEU A 126 -0.89 9.22 -1.57
CA LEU A 126 -1.61 10.42 -2.02
C LEU A 126 -2.51 10.09 -3.23
N SER A 127 -1.95 9.43 -4.24
CA SER A 127 -2.68 9.05 -5.45
C SER A 127 -3.81 8.04 -5.20
N VAL A 128 -3.68 7.19 -4.18
CA VAL A 128 -4.77 6.29 -3.74
C VAL A 128 -5.92 7.10 -3.13
N VAL A 129 -5.60 8.07 -2.26
CA VAL A 129 -6.60 8.94 -1.61
C VAL A 129 -7.28 9.85 -2.64
N GLU A 130 -6.52 10.48 -3.53
CA GLU A 130 -7.04 11.31 -4.62
C GLU A 130 -7.98 10.51 -5.53
N ARG A 131 -7.62 9.26 -5.84
CA ARG A 131 -8.46 8.36 -6.62
C ARG A 131 -9.78 8.05 -5.92
N PHE A 132 -9.74 7.73 -4.62
CA PHE A 132 -10.94 7.50 -3.83
C PHE A 132 -11.88 8.70 -3.87
N VAL A 133 -11.35 9.90 -3.61
CA VAL A 133 -12.13 11.15 -3.64
C VAL A 133 -12.70 11.42 -5.02
N THR A 134 -11.92 11.20 -6.08
CA THR A 134 -12.38 11.36 -7.46
C THR A 134 -13.53 10.40 -7.80
N GLU A 135 -13.45 9.14 -7.35
CA GLU A 135 -14.51 8.15 -7.55
C GLU A 135 -15.77 8.50 -6.73
N ALA A 136 -15.60 9.00 -5.49
CA ALA A 136 -16.72 9.46 -4.67
C ALA A 136 -17.41 10.70 -5.28
N ARG A 137 -16.64 11.64 -5.82
CA ARG A 137 -17.17 12.81 -6.52
C ARG A 137 -18.00 12.41 -7.75
N LYS A 138 -17.49 11.49 -8.57
CA LYS A 138 -18.23 10.98 -9.74
C LYS A 138 -19.56 10.33 -9.37
N GLU A 139 -19.61 9.58 -8.27
CA GLU A 139 -20.86 9.01 -7.74
C GLU A 139 -21.80 10.11 -7.26
N ALA A 140 -21.31 11.09 -6.50
CA ALA A 140 -22.10 12.25 -6.05
C ALA A 140 -22.70 13.05 -7.21
N ASP A 141 -21.91 13.32 -8.26
CA ASP A 141 -22.35 14.03 -9.47
C ASP A 141 -23.43 13.23 -10.23
N THR A 142 -23.38 11.89 -10.17
CA THR A 142 -24.37 11.00 -10.81
C THR A 142 -25.67 10.94 -10.02
N ASP A 143 -25.57 10.84 -8.69
CA ASP A 143 -26.71 10.68 -7.79
C ASP A 143 -27.34 12.01 -7.35
N GLY A 144 -26.73 13.15 -7.70
CA GLY A 144 -27.14 14.49 -7.26
C GLY A 144 -26.95 14.70 -5.75
N SER A 145 -26.05 13.95 -5.11
CA SER A 145 -25.79 13.98 -3.68
C SER A 145 -24.52 14.77 -3.35
N GLN A 146 -24.33 15.12 -2.08
CA GLN A 146 -23.09 15.76 -1.64
C GLN A 146 -21.93 14.76 -1.58
N VAL A 147 -20.75 15.16 -2.05
CA VAL A 147 -19.54 14.33 -2.06
C VAL A 147 -19.21 13.79 -0.66
N SER A 148 -19.33 14.64 0.38
CA SER A 148 -19.13 14.21 1.78
C SER A 148 -20.08 13.09 2.19
N SER A 149 -21.34 13.11 1.76
CA SER A 149 -22.30 12.03 2.05
C SER A 149 -21.88 10.71 1.41
N VAL A 150 -21.37 10.74 0.17
CA VAL A 150 -20.83 9.55 -0.51
C VAL A 150 -19.58 9.03 0.19
N ILE A 151 -18.66 9.91 0.58
CA ILE A 151 -17.46 9.54 1.35
C ILE A 151 -17.86 8.84 2.65
N HIS A 152 -18.78 9.43 3.43
CA HIS A 152 -19.29 8.82 4.66
C HIS A 152 -19.95 7.46 4.40
N LYS A 153 -20.77 7.34 3.37
CA LYS A 153 -21.42 6.08 2.98
C LYS A 153 -20.40 4.99 2.64
N ARG A 154 -19.38 5.30 1.83
CA ARG A 154 -18.31 4.35 1.44
C ARG A 154 -17.43 3.93 2.61
N LEU A 155 -17.24 4.82 3.59
CA LEU A 155 -16.41 4.56 4.78
C LEU A 155 -17.20 4.08 6.00
N ALA A 156 -18.51 3.88 5.87
CA ALA A 156 -19.37 3.46 6.99
C ALA A 156 -18.89 2.14 7.61
N ALA A 157 -18.65 1.11 6.78
CA ALA A 157 -18.16 -0.18 7.24
C ALA A 157 -16.76 -0.12 7.88
N LEU A 158 -15.93 0.86 7.48
CA LEU A 158 -14.63 1.07 8.12
C LEU A 158 -14.78 1.75 9.47
N SER A 159 -15.78 2.60 9.64
CA SER A 159 -16.00 3.42 10.84
C SER A 159 -16.32 2.58 12.08
N ASP A 160 -16.92 1.40 11.88
CA ASP A 160 -17.23 0.44 12.96
C ASP A 160 -15.98 -0.32 13.47
N MET A 161 -14.84 -0.19 12.79
CA MET A 161 -13.60 -0.85 13.17
C MET A 161 -12.77 0.01 14.14
N VAL A 162 -11.83 -0.63 14.83
CA VAL A 162 -10.89 0.06 15.74
C VAL A 162 -10.08 1.10 14.97
N GLY A 163 -10.22 2.38 15.35
CA GLY A 163 -9.57 3.52 14.68
C GLY A 163 -10.26 4.00 13.40
N GLY A 164 -11.36 3.35 12.99
CA GLY A 164 -12.06 3.62 11.75
C GLY A 164 -12.75 4.98 11.68
N TYR A 165 -13.36 5.42 12.79
CA TYR A 165 -14.00 6.74 12.86
C TYR A 165 -13.02 7.88 12.58
N ASP A 166 -11.84 7.86 13.22
CA ASP A 166 -10.80 8.88 12.97
C ASP A 166 -10.24 8.73 11.55
N PHE A 167 -10.07 7.50 11.04
CA PHE A 167 -9.66 7.27 9.65
C PHE A 167 -10.63 7.93 8.66
N ALA A 168 -11.94 7.74 8.83
CA ALA A 168 -12.96 8.36 7.99
C ALA A 168 -12.91 9.89 8.08
N LYS A 169 -12.73 10.44 9.28
CA LYS A 169 -12.55 11.88 9.51
C LYS A 169 -11.31 12.44 8.80
N VAL A 170 -10.22 11.69 8.75
CA VAL A 170 -9.01 12.08 8.03
C VAL A 170 -9.24 12.13 6.51
N ILE A 171 -9.99 11.17 5.96
CA ILE A 171 -10.35 11.20 4.53
C ILE A 171 -11.27 12.38 4.22
N ASP A 172 -12.24 12.67 5.08
CA ASP A 172 -13.09 13.86 4.96
C ASP A 172 -12.27 15.16 5.06
N ALA A 173 -11.29 15.23 5.97
CA ALA A 173 -10.37 16.36 6.07
C ALA A 173 -9.56 16.55 4.78
N PHE A 174 -9.10 15.46 4.16
CA PHE A 174 -8.45 15.54 2.85
C PHE A 174 -9.38 16.10 1.78
N TRP A 175 -10.65 15.65 1.74
CA TRP A 175 -11.65 16.19 0.82
C TRP A 175 -11.91 17.68 1.04
N ARG A 176 -12.17 18.11 2.28
CA ARG A 176 -12.34 19.53 2.62
C ARG A 176 -11.12 20.36 2.23
N GLY A 177 -9.93 19.81 2.44
CA GLY A 177 -8.68 20.44 2.01
C GLY A 177 -8.57 20.57 0.49
N HIS A 178 -9.10 19.61 -0.27
CA HIS A 178 -9.18 19.68 -1.71
C HIS A 178 -10.24 20.69 -2.20
N GLU A 179 -11.42 20.73 -1.57
CA GLU A 179 -12.50 21.66 -1.93
C GLU A 179 -12.14 23.13 -1.63
N GLN A 180 -11.36 23.37 -0.59
CA GLN A 180 -10.97 24.72 -0.14
C GLN A 180 -9.58 25.15 -0.61
N ASP A 181 -8.93 24.37 -1.50
CA ASP A 181 -7.53 24.58 -1.92
C ASP A 181 -6.54 24.72 -0.75
N ASN A 182 -6.84 24.07 0.38
CA ASN A 182 -6.02 24.09 1.58
C ASN A 182 -5.01 22.92 1.56
N GLU A 183 -3.83 23.21 1.00
CA GLU A 183 -2.71 22.26 0.92
C GLU A 183 -2.23 21.76 2.29
N THR A 184 -2.28 22.62 3.32
CA THR A 184 -1.90 22.24 4.68
C THR A 184 -2.80 21.16 5.23
N LEU A 185 -4.12 21.29 5.05
CA LEU A 185 -5.08 20.30 5.53
C LEU A 185 -4.94 18.96 4.79
N LYS A 186 -4.71 19.00 3.47
CA LYS A 186 -4.40 17.79 2.67
C LYS A 186 -3.13 17.11 3.16
N SER A 187 -2.06 17.89 3.36
CA SER A 187 -0.77 17.38 3.85
C SER A 187 -0.90 16.75 5.23
N ASN A 188 -1.61 17.39 6.16
CA ASN A 188 -1.90 16.86 7.49
C ASN A 188 -2.66 15.54 7.42
N ALA A 189 -3.67 15.43 6.54
CA ALA A 189 -4.41 14.19 6.36
C ALA A 189 -3.50 13.05 5.86
N ILE A 190 -2.63 13.31 4.87
CA ILE A 190 -1.65 12.33 4.40
C ILE A 190 -0.64 11.97 5.50
N ARG A 191 -0.16 12.94 6.28
CA ARG A 191 0.72 12.74 7.43
C ARG A 191 0.10 11.78 8.46
N TRP A 192 -1.20 11.91 8.74
CA TRP A 192 -1.91 10.97 9.61
C TRP A 192 -2.03 9.57 9.02
N LEU A 193 -2.40 9.46 7.74
CA LEU A 193 -2.49 8.17 7.05
C LEU A 193 -1.14 7.45 6.96
N ARG A 194 -0.03 8.19 6.98
CA ARG A 194 1.35 7.66 7.08
C ARG A 194 1.79 7.33 8.50
N GLY A 195 0.98 7.61 9.52
CA GLY A 195 1.36 7.39 10.92
C GLY A 195 2.54 8.26 11.38
N GLU A 196 2.69 9.46 10.80
CA GLU A 196 3.80 10.37 11.10
C GLU A 196 3.51 11.34 12.27
N TYR A 197 2.30 11.27 12.87
CA TYR A 197 2.01 11.98 14.12
C TYR A 197 2.59 11.25 15.32
N THR A 198 3.30 11.99 16.17
CA THR A 198 3.88 11.47 17.42
C THR A 198 3.00 11.71 18.63
N THR A 199 2.20 12.78 18.62
CA THR A 199 1.31 13.15 19.71
C THR A 199 -0.14 13.24 19.23
N LYS A 200 -1.08 12.89 20.12
CA LYS A 200 -2.53 13.06 19.87
C LYS A 200 -2.92 14.53 19.82
N THR A 201 -2.20 15.39 20.53
CA THR A 201 -2.46 16.84 20.58
C THR A 201 -2.27 17.47 19.20
N ASP A 202 -1.16 17.18 18.53
CA ASP A 202 -0.89 17.72 17.19
C ASP A 202 -1.93 17.23 16.19
N ALA A 203 -2.25 15.94 16.20
CA ALA A 203 -3.27 15.37 15.32
C ALA A 203 -4.66 15.97 15.56
N ARG A 204 -4.99 16.25 16.82
CA ARG A 204 -6.25 16.92 17.19
C ARG A 204 -6.28 18.37 16.72
N ASN A 205 -5.18 19.11 16.87
CA ASN A 205 -5.11 20.50 16.42
C ASN A 205 -5.22 20.60 14.89
N ASP A 206 -4.59 19.66 14.17
CA ASP A 206 -4.51 19.70 12.71
C ASP A 206 -5.75 19.13 12.01
N LEU A 207 -6.39 18.09 12.59
CA LEU A 207 -7.44 17.29 11.92
C LEU A 207 -8.66 17.03 12.80
N ASP A 208 -8.66 17.47 14.06
CA ASP A 208 -9.70 17.22 15.07
C ASP A 208 -9.96 15.71 15.32
N VAL A 209 -8.94 14.88 15.16
CA VAL A 209 -8.99 13.44 15.47
C VAL A 209 -8.55 13.15 16.90
N ARG A 210 -9.04 12.04 17.48
CA ARG A 210 -8.75 11.67 18.88
C ARG A 210 -7.60 10.68 19.01
N THR A 211 -7.30 9.96 17.94
CA THR A 211 -6.27 8.92 17.90
C THR A 211 -5.20 9.20 16.87
N ILE A 212 -4.08 8.50 17.02
CA ILE A 212 -2.99 8.42 16.05
C ILE A 212 -2.68 6.95 15.82
N ILE A 213 -2.06 6.65 14.68
CA ILE A 213 -1.51 5.33 14.43
C ILE A 213 -0.32 5.13 15.38
N SER A 214 -0.39 4.07 16.18
CA SER A 214 0.54 3.76 17.26
C SER A 214 0.97 2.30 17.17
N ASP A 215 1.91 1.89 18.00
CA ASP A 215 2.36 0.50 18.03
C ASP A 215 1.21 -0.48 18.34
N ALA A 216 0.30 -0.09 19.24
CA ALA A 216 -0.85 -0.91 19.61
C ALA A 216 -1.90 -1.00 18.49
N SER A 217 -2.03 0.02 17.64
CA SER A 217 -3.00 0.08 16.55
C SER A 217 -2.42 -0.29 15.18
N PHE A 218 -1.17 -0.77 15.13
CA PHE A 218 -0.46 -1.12 13.89
C PHE A 218 -1.27 -2.06 12.98
N TYR A 219 -1.70 -3.20 13.53
CA TYR A 219 -2.39 -4.23 12.75
C TYR A 219 -3.78 -3.78 12.31
N ASP A 220 -4.52 -3.10 13.18
CA ASP A 220 -5.84 -2.57 12.83
C ASP A 220 -5.74 -1.45 11.78
N SER A 221 -4.68 -0.64 11.81
CA SER A 221 -4.41 0.36 10.77
C SER A 221 -4.12 -0.27 9.41
N LEU A 222 -3.42 -1.42 9.37
CA LEU A 222 -3.23 -2.18 8.12
C LEU A 222 -4.55 -2.78 7.60
N LYS A 223 -5.44 -3.23 8.48
CA LYS A 223 -6.79 -3.68 8.07
C LYS A 223 -7.63 -2.54 7.50
N LEU A 224 -7.62 -1.38 8.15
CA LEU A 224 -8.31 -0.19 7.64
C LEU A 224 -7.78 0.19 6.26
N MET A 225 -6.45 0.21 6.09
CA MET A 225 -5.83 0.48 4.80
C MET A 225 -6.19 -0.56 3.74
N SER A 226 -6.23 -1.85 4.08
CA SER A 226 -6.57 -2.91 3.11
C SER A 226 -8.01 -2.81 2.61
N LEU A 227 -8.95 -2.41 3.47
CA LEU A 227 -10.32 -2.12 3.07
C LEU A 227 -10.42 -0.81 2.29
N PHE A 228 -9.70 0.23 2.73
CA PHE A 228 -9.70 1.54 2.07
C PHE A 228 -9.19 1.47 0.63
N VAL A 229 -8.10 0.73 0.36
CA VAL A 229 -7.62 0.60 -1.03
C VAL A 229 -8.66 -0.06 -1.94
N ARG A 230 -9.52 -0.95 -1.41
CA ARG A 230 -10.65 -1.50 -2.17
C ARG A 230 -11.72 -0.45 -2.43
N GLN A 231 -12.05 0.37 -1.42
CA GLN A 231 -12.96 1.51 -1.58
C GLN A 231 -12.45 2.54 -2.61
N ALA A 232 -11.13 2.64 -2.78
CA ALA A 232 -10.46 3.46 -3.79
C ALA A 232 -10.35 2.80 -5.18
N GLY A 233 -11.00 1.65 -5.39
CA GLY A 233 -11.07 0.95 -6.67
C GLY A 233 -9.86 0.07 -7.01
N TYR A 234 -9.05 -0.32 -6.01
CA TYR A 234 -8.00 -1.35 -6.18
C TYR A 234 -8.53 -2.73 -5.78
N ALA A 235 -7.86 -3.79 -6.25
CA ALA A 235 -8.30 -5.16 -5.97
C ALA A 235 -7.96 -5.62 -4.53
N GLY A 236 -6.98 -4.99 -3.87
CA GLY A 236 -6.58 -5.36 -2.51
C GLY A 236 -5.21 -4.81 -2.13
N LEU A 237 -4.71 -5.23 -0.98
CA LEU A 237 -3.41 -4.82 -0.43
C LEU A 237 -2.48 -6.04 -0.27
N LEU A 238 -1.29 -5.96 -0.84
CA LEU A 238 -0.19 -6.90 -0.59
C LEU A 238 0.83 -6.25 0.33
N VAL A 239 1.07 -6.85 1.49
CA VAL A 239 2.08 -6.39 2.45
C VAL A 239 3.27 -7.35 2.42
N SER A 240 4.46 -6.84 2.12
CA SER A 240 5.69 -7.62 2.05
C SER A 240 6.70 -7.14 3.08
N TYR A 241 7.11 -8.04 3.98
CA TYR A 241 8.20 -7.78 4.92
C TYR A 241 9.47 -8.48 4.47
N MET A 242 10.59 -7.78 4.57
CA MET A 242 11.90 -8.34 4.28
C MET A 242 12.73 -8.31 5.55
N ASN A 243 13.26 -9.45 5.99
CA ASN A 243 14.27 -9.41 7.04
C ASN A 243 15.57 -8.93 6.41
N ALA A 244 16.07 -7.79 6.86
CA ALA A 244 17.44 -7.38 6.59
C ALA A 244 18.36 -8.30 7.40
N SER A 245 18.68 -9.46 6.86
CA SER A 245 19.80 -10.27 7.34
C SER A 245 21.08 -9.49 7.10
N ARG A 246 21.55 -8.80 8.14
CA ARG A 246 22.96 -8.52 8.35
C ARG A 246 23.52 -9.63 9.22
#